data_AF-A0A964RTW4-F1
#
_entry.id   AF-A0A964RTW4-F1
#
_cell.length_a   1.000
_cell.length_b   1.000
_cell.length_c   1.000
_cell.angle_alpha   90.00
_cell.angle_beta   90.00
_cell.angle_gamma   90.00
#
_symmetry.space_group_name_H-M   'P 1'
#
loop_
_entity.id
_entity.type
_entity.pdbx_description
1 polymer ?
#
loop_
_entity_poly.entity_id
_entity_poly.type
_entity_poly.pdbx_seq_one_letter_code
_entity_poly.pdbx_strand_id
1 'polypeptide(L)'
;MKKIYLLLLIALFFAACSADDSNEILNQEKNTEIIYSARATASKTKPGTGELPVASCFNGLAAHTTIDVTAGLNKPIVNFVADAPSNLSASAGYVVTVEVQELADCEDINVASGLPVFFGGSVFYNVVANAPVINVVPADLPACYRWRFVFERSNSVTPCKSLSSWYDAPLF
;
A
#
# COMPACT_ATOMS: atom_id res chain seq x y z
N MET A 1 59.12 20.53 -17.73
CA MET A 1 58.79 19.15 -17.29
C MET A 1 58.10 19.18 -15.92
N LYS A 2 56.80 19.54 -15.85
CA LYS A 2 56.03 19.59 -14.57
C LYS A 2 54.52 19.29 -14.75
N LYS A 3 54.11 18.66 -15.85
CA LYS A 3 52.68 18.42 -16.16
C LYS A 3 52.27 16.95 -16.18
N ILE A 4 53.20 16.02 -15.94
CA ILE A 4 52.93 14.57 -16.01
C ILE A 4 52.53 13.99 -14.64
N TYR A 5 52.91 14.63 -13.53
CA TYR A 5 52.62 14.13 -12.18
C TYR A 5 51.17 14.35 -11.71
N LEU A 6 50.39 15.19 -12.39
CA LEU A 6 48.99 15.46 -11.99
C LEU A 6 48.01 14.38 -12.48
N LEU A 7 48.38 13.62 -13.53
CA LEU A 7 47.49 12.61 -14.14
C LEU A 7 47.51 11.26 -13.42
N LEU A 8 48.52 10.99 -12.58
CA LEU A 8 48.65 9.72 -11.87
C LEU A 8 47.89 9.68 -10.54
N LEU A 9 47.40 10.81 -10.03
CA LEU A 9 46.67 10.86 -8.75
C LEU A 9 45.15 10.63 -8.90
N ILE A 10 44.60 10.76 -10.11
CA ILE A 10 43.15 10.66 -10.36
C ILE A 10 42.72 9.19 -10.66
N ALA A 11 43.66 8.31 -11.02
CA ALA A 11 43.35 6.92 -11.34
C ALA A 11 43.18 6.00 -10.11
N LEU A 12 43.42 6.50 -8.89
CA LEU A 12 43.36 5.71 -7.65
C LEU A 12 42.01 5.78 -6.90
N PHE A 13 41.01 6.47 -7.45
CA PHE A 13 39.69 6.62 -6.80
C PHE A 13 38.56 5.72 -7.37
N PHE A 14 38.88 4.75 -8.23
CA PHE A 14 37.89 3.80 -8.79
C PHE A 14 38.00 2.36 -8.25
N ALA A 15 38.64 2.17 -7.10
CA ALA A 15 38.72 0.85 -6.44
C ALA A 15 37.97 0.85 -5.10
N ALA A 16 36.64 0.90 -5.15
CA ALA A 16 35.80 0.49 -4.03
C ALA A 16 34.45 -0.04 -4.54
N CYS A 17 34.13 -1.29 -4.14
CA CYS A 17 32.89 -2.06 -4.33
C CYS A 17 32.55 -2.42 -5.79
N SER A 18 32.54 -3.68 -6.22
CA SER A 18 32.00 -4.86 -5.55
C SER A 18 32.79 -6.13 -5.91
N ALA A 19 33.36 -6.78 -4.90
CA ALA A 19 33.38 -8.24 -4.90
C ALA A 19 32.14 -8.65 -4.09
N ASP A 20 31.12 -9.16 -4.78
CA ASP A 20 30.19 -10.09 -4.16
C ASP A 20 29.67 -11.05 -5.23
N ASP A 21 29.52 -12.30 -4.82
CA ASP A 21 29.68 -13.53 -5.60
C ASP A 21 28.66 -13.75 -6.73
N SER A 22 29.17 -13.97 -7.94
CA SER A 22 28.42 -14.36 -9.13
C SER A 22 27.97 -15.84 -9.13
N ASN A 23 27.39 -16.34 -8.04
CA ASN A 23 26.90 -17.73 -7.97
C ASN A 23 25.49 -17.92 -7.39
N GLU A 24 24.72 -16.86 -7.10
CA GLU A 24 23.37 -17.00 -6.54
C GLU A 24 22.22 -16.59 -7.50
N ILE A 25 22.46 -16.60 -8.83
CA ILE A 25 21.45 -16.24 -9.85
C ILE A 25 20.60 -17.44 -10.31
N LEU A 26 20.85 -18.66 -9.82
CA LEU A 26 20.20 -19.88 -10.35
C LEU A 26 19.04 -20.45 -9.51
N ASN A 27 18.58 -19.76 -8.46
CA ASN A 27 17.42 -20.22 -7.66
C ASN A 27 16.35 -19.14 -7.37
N GLN A 28 16.43 -17.97 -8.01
CA GLN A 28 15.51 -16.85 -7.77
C GLN A 28 14.35 -16.75 -8.79
N GLU A 29 13.94 -17.87 -9.39
CA GLU A 29 12.74 -17.95 -10.25
C GLU A 29 11.51 -18.59 -9.54
N LYS A 30 11.54 -18.72 -8.21
CA LYS A 30 10.41 -19.24 -7.45
C LYS A 30 10.14 -18.35 -6.24
N ASN A 31 9.11 -17.51 -6.37
CA ASN A 31 8.51 -16.64 -5.33
C ASN A 31 9.18 -15.29 -5.09
N THR A 32 9.38 -14.48 -6.13
CA THR A 32 9.61 -13.04 -5.95
C THR A 32 8.28 -12.34 -5.66
N GLU A 33 7.79 -12.50 -4.43
CA GLU A 33 6.83 -11.56 -3.85
C GLU A 33 7.61 -10.26 -3.59
N ILE A 34 7.54 -9.30 -4.53
CA ILE A 34 8.14 -7.98 -4.32
C ILE A 34 7.20 -7.22 -3.37
N ILE A 35 7.49 -7.29 -2.07
CA ILE A 35 6.74 -6.59 -1.02
C ILE A 35 7.22 -5.13 -0.96
N TYR A 36 6.48 -4.22 -1.60
CA TYR A 36 6.62 -2.79 -1.33
C TYR A 36 5.75 -2.43 -0.10
N SER A 37 6.36 -2.31 1.08
CA SER A 37 5.64 -1.95 2.31
C SER A 37 5.78 -0.45 2.63
N ALA A 38 4.78 0.35 2.23
CA ALA A 38 4.66 1.74 2.67
C ALA A 38 3.79 1.81 3.94
N ARG A 39 4.40 1.66 5.12
CA ARG A 39 3.68 1.69 6.41
C ARG A 39 3.42 3.13 6.88
N ALA A 40 2.29 3.72 6.48
CA ALA A 40 1.80 4.98 7.05
C ALA A 40 0.75 4.71 8.16
N THR A 41 0.94 5.30 9.34
CA THR A 41 -0.02 5.24 10.46
C THR A 41 -1.09 6.32 10.29
N ALA A 42 -2.37 5.95 10.40
CA ALA A 42 -3.52 6.85 10.26
C ALA A 42 -3.42 8.13 11.11
N SER A 43 -3.50 9.29 10.46
CA SER A 43 -3.69 10.60 11.08
C SER A 43 -5.19 10.92 11.26
N LYS A 44 -5.53 11.64 12.33
CA LYS A 44 -6.90 12.01 12.72
C LYS A 44 -7.58 12.82 11.61
N THR A 45 -8.62 12.28 10.99
CA THR A 45 -9.41 12.98 9.97
C THR A 45 -10.18 14.14 10.63
N LYS A 46 -10.04 15.34 10.07
CA LYS A 46 -10.81 16.53 10.45
C LYS A 46 -12.24 16.38 9.91
N PRO A 47 -13.30 16.64 10.70
CA PRO A 47 -14.67 16.45 10.24
C PRO A 47 -15.05 17.55 9.25
N GLY A 48 -15.32 17.17 8.00
CA GLY A 48 -15.94 18.00 6.98
C GLY A 48 -17.35 17.49 6.68
N THR A 49 -18.32 18.42 6.76
CA THR A 49 -19.70 18.34 6.23
C THR A 49 -20.63 17.25 6.76
N GLY A 50 -21.48 17.62 7.74
CA GLY A 50 -22.89 17.20 7.82
C GLY A 50 -23.24 15.77 8.28
N GLU A 51 -22.32 14.82 8.26
CA GLU A 51 -22.56 13.49 8.81
C GLU A 51 -22.47 13.50 10.34
N LEU A 52 -23.43 12.85 11.00
CA LEU A 52 -23.34 12.57 12.43
C LEU A 52 -22.01 11.84 12.68
N PRO A 53 -21.25 12.19 13.74
CA PRO A 53 -19.94 11.60 13.98
C PRO A 53 -20.08 10.10 14.22
N VAL A 54 -19.78 9.28 13.21
CA VAL A 54 -19.67 7.83 13.35
C VAL A 54 -18.41 7.56 14.17
N ALA A 55 -18.55 6.80 15.25
CA ALA A 55 -17.41 6.48 16.11
C ALA A 55 -16.36 5.67 15.33
N SER A 56 -15.08 5.84 15.66
CA SER A 56 -14.03 4.98 15.11
C SER A 56 -14.18 3.56 15.67
N CYS A 57 -14.11 2.53 14.83
CA CYS A 57 -14.10 1.15 15.31
C CYS A 57 -12.83 0.84 16.09
N PHE A 58 -11.71 1.38 15.62
CA PHE A 58 -10.38 1.23 16.18
C PHE A 58 -9.41 2.25 15.58
N ASN A 59 -8.27 2.44 16.24
CA ASN A 59 -7.21 3.36 15.81
C ASN A 59 -6.01 2.58 15.26
N GLY A 60 -5.22 3.22 14.40
CA GLY A 60 -3.96 2.64 13.92
C GLY A 60 -4.11 1.61 12.82
N LEU A 61 -5.17 1.71 11.99
CA LEU A 61 -5.27 0.93 10.76
C LEU A 61 -4.12 1.32 9.83
N ALA A 62 -3.30 0.34 9.46
CA ALA A 62 -2.31 0.47 8.40
C ALA A 62 -2.71 -0.41 7.22
N ALA A 63 -2.02 -0.25 6.10
CA ALA A 63 -2.22 -1.07 4.92
C ALA A 63 -0.95 -1.08 4.08
N HIS A 64 -0.86 -2.06 3.19
CA HIS A 64 0.16 -2.18 2.17
C HIS A 64 -0.42 -2.82 0.91
N THR A 65 0.37 -2.86 -0.16
CA THR A 65 0.01 -3.55 -1.40
C THR A 65 1.00 -4.65 -1.71
N THR A 66 0.53 -5.75 -2.29
CA THR A 66 1.37 -6.74 -2.97
C THR A 66 0.89 -6.91 -4.40
N ILE A 67 1.77 -7.41 -5.27
CA ILE A 67 1.45 -7.69 -6.67
C ILE A 67 1.54 -9.19 -6.90
N ASP A 68 0.44 -9.79 -7.34
CA ASP A 68 0.40 -11.18 -7.77
C ASP A 68 0.57 -11.26 -9.29
N VAL A 69 1.66 -11.90 -9.72
CA VAL A 69 2.01 -12.14 -11.12
C VAL A 69 1.91 -13.61 -11.51
N THR A 70 1.23 -14.45 -10.71
CA THR A 70 1.06 -15.89 -10.98
C THR A 70 0.39 -16.17 -12.32
N ALA A 71 -0.46 -15.27 -12.80
CA ALA A 71 -1.09 -15.32 -14.13
C ALA A 71 -0.21 -14.75 -15.27
N GLY A 72 1.02 -14.33 -14.97
CA GLY A 72 1.98 -13.72 -15.89
C GLY A 72 2.14 -12.21 -15.71
N LEU A 73 3.27 -11.66 -16.17
CA LEU A 73 3.60 -10.23 -16.08
C LEU A 73 2.63 -9.32 -16.83
N ASN A 74 1.90 -9.85 -17.81
CA ASN A 74 0.89 -9.12 -18.58
C ASN A 74 -0.51 -9.17 -17.95
N LYS A 75 -0.68 -9.90 -16.84
CA LYS A 75 -1.95 -10.02 -16.10
C LYS A 75 -1.71 -9.92 -14.59
N PRO A 76 -1.04 -8.86 -14.10
CA PRO A 76 -0.83 -8.71 -12.68
C PRO A 76 -2.15 -8.40 -11.96
N ILE A 77 -2.24 -8.82 -10.71
CA ILE A 77 -3.32 -8.47 -9.79
C ILE A 77 -2.71 -7.64 -8.66
N VAL A 78 -3.30 -6.49 -8.38
CA VAL A 78 -2.93 -5.66 -7.24
C VAL A 78 -3.73 -6.13 -6.03
N ASN A 79 -3.04 -6.59 -5.00
CA ASN A 79 -3.63 -6.99 -3.74
C ASN A 79 -3.44 -5.86 -2.73
N PHE A 80 -4.53 -5.21 -2.37
CA PHE A 80 -4.53 -4.30 -1.24
C PHE A 80 -4.72 -5.11 0.04
N VAL A 81 -3.86 -4.93 1.03
CA VAL A 81 -3.84 -5.70 2.28
C VAL A 81 -3.98 -4.77 3.46
N ALA A 82 -4.92 -5.07 4.35
CA ALA A 82 -5.14 -4.28 5.57
C ALA A 82 -4.40 -4.87 6.78
N ASP A 83 -3.65 -4.02 7.47
CA ASP A 83 -2.93 -4.34 8.71
C ASP A 83 -3.75 -3.86 9.91
N ALA A 84 -4.68 -4.70 10.35
CA ALA A 84 -5.54 -4.40 11.48
C ALA A 84 -4.77 -4.40 12.83
N PRO A 85 -5.11 -3.52 13.79
CA PRO A 85 -4.46 -3.51 15.10
C PRO A 85 -4.74 -4.80 15.87
N SER A 86 -3.79 -5.24 16.69
CA SER A 86 -3.80 -6.56 17.34
C SER A 86 -4.88 -6.76 18.41
N ASN A 87 -5.58 -5.69 18.82
CA ASN A 87 -6.53 -5.70 19.93
C ASN A 87 -8.00 -5.85 19.50
N LEU A 88 -8.27 -6.24 18.25
CA LEU A 88 -9.63 -6.41 17.76
C LEU A 88 -10.22 -7.77 18.14
N SER A 89 -11.52 -7.78 18.44
CA SER A 89 -12.25 -9.01 18.71
C SER A 89 -12.36 -9.88 17.46
N ALA A 90 -12.05 -11.18 17.60
CA ALA A 90 -12.15 -12.14 16.51
C ALA A 90 -13.59 -12.36 16.00
N SER A 91 -14.59 -12.14 16.85
CA SER A 91 -16.01 -12.30 16.49
C SER A 91 -16.64 -11.03 15.90
N ALA A 92 -15.93 -9.90 15.90
CA ALA A 92 -16.41 -8.69 15.26
C ALA A 92 -16.27 -8.82 13.74
N GLY A 93 -17.40 -8.67 13.05
CA GLY A 93 -17.45 -8.58 11.60
C GLY A 93 -17.24 -7.14 11.13
N TYR A 94 -16.46 -6.97 10.06
CA TYR A 94 -16.25 -5.69 9.41
C TYR A 94 -16.51 -5.82 7.91
N VAL A 95 -17.35 -4.96 7.35
CA VAL A 95 -17.38 -4.70 5.92
C VAL A 95 -16.11 -3.95 5.58
N VAL A 96 -15.30 -4.53 4.69
CA VAL A 96 -14.01 -3.95 4.30
C VAL A 96 -14.05 -3.56 2.83
N THR A 97 -13.69 -2.31 2.56
CA THR A 97 -13.56 -1.76 1.21
C THR A 97 -12.23 -1.03 1.05
N VAL A 98 -11.73 -0.98 -0.18
CA VAL A 98 -10.66 -0.07 -0.60
C VAL A 98 -11.30 1.09 -1.34
N GLU A 99 -11.04 2.30 -0.87
CA GLU A 99 -11.34 3.53 -1.60
C GLU A 99 -10.14 3.89 -2.47
N VAL A 100 -10.37 4.10 -3.77
CA VAL A 100 -9.38 4.58 -4.73
C VAL A 100 -9.86 5.90 -5.29
N GLN A 101 -9.03 6.93 -5.26
CA GLN A 101 -9.37 8.25 -5.76
C GLN A 101 -8.30 8.76 -6.71
N GLU A 102 -8.72 9.13 -7.92
CA GLU A 102 -7.85 9.72 -8.93
C GLU A 102 -7.29 11.06 -8.46
N LEU A 103 -6.02 11.29 -8.78
CA LEU A 103 -5.31 12.54 -8.51
C LEU A 103 -5.26 13.39 -9.77
N ALA A 104 -5.33 14.72 -9.62
CA ALA A 104 -5.13 15.64 -10.73
C ALA A 104 -3.64 15.81 -11.07
N ASP A 105 -2.77 15.59 -10.07
CA ASP A 105 -1.33 15.66 -10.17
C ASP A 105 -0.73 14.48 -9.38
N CYS A 106 0.09 13.66 -10.03
CA CYS A 106 0.70 12.47 -9.43
C CYS A 106 1.80 12.79 -8.42
N GLU A 107 2.28 14.03 -8.43
CA GLU A 107 3.28 14.50 -7.47
C GLU A 107 2.63 15.11 -6.22
N ASP A 108 1.30 15.33 -6.23
CA ASP A 108 0.55 15.87 -5.09
C ASP A 108 -0.66 14.99 -4.70
N ILE A 109 -0.41 14.10 -3.73
CA ILE A 109 -1.42 13.21 -3.12
C ILE A 109 -2.64 13.97 -2.57
N ASN A 110 -2.55 15.28 -2.33
CA ASN A 110 -3.65 16.05 -1.73
C ASN A 110 -4.64 16.59 -2.76
N VAL A 111 -4.29 16.57 -4.05
CA VAL A 111 -5.10 17.16 -5.12
C VAL A 111 -5.83 16.06 -5.89
N ALA A 112 -7.02 15.72 -5.42
CA ALA A 112 -7.91 14.77 -6.10
C ALA A 112 -8.65 15.41 -7.29
N SER A 113 -8.83 14.65 -8.37
CA SER A 113 -9.56 15.08 -9.58
C SER A 113 -11.02 14.58 -9.65
N GLY A 114 -11.40 13.60 -8.80
CA GLY A 114 -12.72 12.96 -8.86
C GLY A 114 -13.23 12.42 -7.52
N LEU A 115 -14.38 11.73 -7.56
CA LEU A 115 -14.94 11.01 -6.41
C LEU A 115 -14.21 9.65 -6.23
N PRO A 116 -14.09 9.13 -4.99
CA PRO A 116 -13.54 7.80 -4.77
C PRO A 116 -14.40 6.70 -5.42
N VAL A 117 -13.74 5.71 -6.00
CA VAL A 117 -14.30 4.42 -6.41
C VAL A 117 -14.03 3.40 -5.32
N PHE A 118 -14.96 2.46 -5.12
CA PHE A 118 -14.91 1.50 -4.03
C PHE A 118 -14.75 0.08 -4.57
N PHE A 119 -13.79 -0.65 -4.00
CA PHE A 119 -13.56 -2.06 -4.27
C PHE A 119 -13.78 -2.89 -3.01
N GLY A 120 -14.29 -4.11 -3.16
CA GLY A 120 -14.60 -5.00 -2.03
C GLY A 120 -16.04 -4.90 -1.55
N GLY A 121 -16.24 -4.83 -0.23
CA GLY A 121 -17.57 -4.80 0.41
C GLY A 121 -17.96 -6.11 1.09
N SER A 122 -17.04 -7.08 1.17
CA SER A 122 -17.23 -8.33 1.90
C SER A 122 -17.06 -8.13 3.40
N VAL A 123 -17.73 -8.99 4.19
CA VAL A 123 -17.56 -9.04 5.64
C VAL A 123 -16.38 -9.93 6.01
N PHE A 124 -15.45 -9.40 6.78
CA PHE A 124 -14.31 -10.12 7.35
C PHE A 124 -14.46 -10.28 8.86
N TYR A 125 -14.08 -11.44 9.36
CA TYR A 125 -14.00 -11.76 10.79
C TYR A 125 -12.56 -12.12 11.14
N ASN A 126 -12.20 -11.95 12.42
CA ASN A 126 -10.85 -12.25 12.90
C ASN A 126 -9.76 -11.59 12.04
N VAL A 127 -9.96 -10.30 11.75
CA VAL A 127 -9.11 -9.49 10.85
C VAL A 127 -7.66 -9.36 11.31
N VAL A 128 -7.37 -9.70 12.57
CA VAL A 128 -6.01 -9.74 13.12
C VAL A 128 -5.27 -11.00 12.66
N ALA A 129 -5.95 -12.15 12.64
CA ALA A 129 -5.36 -13.40 12.20
C ALA A 129 -5.45 -13.60 10.67
N ASN A 130 -6.50 -13.06 10.05
CA ASN A 130 -6.75 -13.12 8.63
C ASN A 130 -6.90 -11.70 8.10
N ALA A 131 -5.78 -11.10 7.68
CA ALA A 131 -5.75 -9.78 7.10
C ALA A 131 -6.70 -9.72 5.88
N PRO A 132 -7.62 -8.74 5.82
CA PRO A 132 -8.44 -8.54 4.63
C PRO A 132 -7.56 -8.21 3.42
N VAL A 133 -7.81 -8.92 2.32
CA VAL A 133 -7.15 -8.71 1.03
C VAL A 133 -8.22 -8.39 -0.02
N ILE A 134 -8.05 -7.28 -0.73
CA ILE A 134 -8.92 -6.86 -1.83
C ILE A 134 -8.10 -6.89 -3.12
N ASN A 135 -8.50 -7.75 -4.04
CA ASN A 135 -7.81 -7.97 -5.31
C ASN A 135 -8.44 -7.09 -6.38
N VAL A 136 -7.62 -6.32 -7.09
CA VAL A 136 -8.06 -5.43 -8.17
C VAL A 136 -7.16 -5.62 -9.38
N VAL A 137 -7.77 -5.64 -10.57
CA VAL A 137 -7.01 -5.69 -11.83
C VAL A 137 -6.55 -4.27 -12.16
N PRO A 138 -5.29 -4.04 -12.59
CA PRO A 138 -4.79 -2.69 -12.88
C PRO A 138 -5.60 -1.91 -13.90
N ALA A 139 -6.28 -2.58 -14.82
CA ALA A 139 -7.15 -1.93 -15.81
C ALA A 139 -8.36 -1.22 -15.17
N ASP A 140 -8.74 -1.60 -13.94
CA ASP A 140 -9.82 -0.97 -13.18
C ASP A 140 -9.32 0.19 -12.31
N LEU A 141 -8.00 0.41 -12.24
CA LEU A 141 -7.38 1.47 -11.46
C LEU A 141 -7.07 2.67 -12.36
N PRO A 142 -7.23 3.91 -11.87
CA PRO A 142 -6.74 5.07 -12.57
C PRO A 142 -5.22 4.98 -12.78
N ALA A 143 -4.68 5.69 -13.77
CA ALA A 143 -3.23 5.73 -13.97
C ALA A 143 -2.50 6.40 -12.78
N CYS A 144 -3.20 7.29 -12.07
CA CYS A 144 -2.65 8.12 -11.03
C CYS A 144 -3.68 8.30 -9.92
N TYR A 145 -3.41 7.72 -8.76
CA TYR A 145 -4.39 7.65 -7.69
C TYR A 145 -3.76 7.58 -6.31
N ARG A 146 -4.58 7.87 -5.33
CA ARG A 146 -4.36 7.51 -3.93
C ARG A 146 -5.39 6.47 -3.50
N TRP A 147 -5.08 5.71 -2.47
CA TRP A 147 -6.00 4.70 -1.96
C TRP A 147 -5.98 4.61 -0.44
N ARG A 148 -7.04 4.06 0.16
CA ARG A 148 -7.12 3.77 1.59
C ARG A 148 -8.09 2.64 1.88
N PHE A 149 -7.91 1.98 3.02
CA PHE A 149 -8.90 1.04 3.54
C PHE A 149 -9.97 1.74 4.37
N VAL A 150 -11.16 1.17 4.30
CA VAL A 150 -12.32 1.52 5.11
C VAL A 150 -12.88 0.26 5.74
N PHE A 151 -13.05 0.32 7.06
CA PHE A 151 -13.65 -0.73 7.87
C PHE A 151 -14.92 -0.18 8.49
N GLU A 152 -16.05 -0.80 8.18
CA GLU A 152 -17.33 -0.49 8.78
C GLU A 152 -17.80 -1.71 9.56
N ARG A 153 -18.16 -1.55 10.83
CA ARG A 153 -18.57 -2.72 11.63
C ARG A 153 -19.90 -3.27 11.11
N SER A 154 -19.90 -4.55 10.74
CA SER A 154 -21.11 -5.21 10.26
C SER A 154 -22.05 -5.53 11.41
N ASN A 155 -23.36 -5.40 11.17
CA ASN A 155 -24.42 -5.87 12.06
C ASN A 155 -24.28 -5.43 13.53
N SER A 156 -23.78 -4.22 13.79
CA SER A 156 -23.65 -3.69 15.15
C SER A 156 -24.75 -2.69 15.47
N VAL A 157 -25.27 -2.76 16.70
CA VAL A 157 -26.20 -1.76 17.26
C VAL A 157 -25.54 -0.39 17.37
N THR A 158 -24.21 -0.35 17.50
CA THR A 158 -23.41 0.87 17.51
C THR A 158 -22.57 0.91 16.24
N PRO A 159 -23.00 1.63 15.18
CA PRO A 159 -22.22 1.74 13.96
C PRO A 159 -20.88 2.41 14.27
N CYS A 160 -19.82 1.87 13.69
CA CYS A 160 -18.51 2.48 13.73
C CYS A 160 -17.83 2.34 12.37
N LYS A 161 -16.91 3.25 12.10
CA LYS A 161 -16.16 3.34 10.84
C LYS A 161 -14.72 3.75 11.12
N SER A 162 -13.76 2.97 10.64
CA SER A 162 -12.33 3.26 10.72
C SER A 162 -11.73 3.34 9.34
N LEU A 163 -10.82 4.29 9.14
CA LEU A 163 -10.13 4.51 7.88
C LEU A 163 -8.63 4.48 8.11
N SER A 164 -7.88 3.96 7.15
CA SER A 164 -6.42 4.12 7.13
C SER A 164 -6.05 5.54 6.70
N SER A 165 -4.75 5.85 6.73
CA SER A 165 -4.23 6.96 5.93
C SER A 165 -4.53 6.76 4.44
N TRP A 166 -4.45 7.85 3.69
CA TRP A 166 -4.25 7.77 2.24
C TRP A 166 -2.82 7.31 1.95
N TYR A 167 -2.68 6.43 0.97
CA TYR A 167 -1.44 5.91 0.43
C TYR A 167 -1.35 6.27 -1.05
N ASP A 168 -0.12 6.50 -1.53
CA ASP A 168 0.14 6.65 -2.95
C ASP A 168 -0.08 5.32 -3.69
N ALA A 169 -0.35 5.43 -4.99
CA ALA A 169 -0.34 4.27 -5.88
C ALA A 169 1.02 3.54 -5.80
N PRO A 170 1.03 2.19 -5.79
CA PRO A 170 2.27 1.46 -5.90
C PRO A 170 2.97 1.82 -7.22
N LEU A 171 4.30 1.96 -7.17
CA LEU A 171 5.11 2.20 -8.36
C LEU A 171 5.11 0.92 -9.21
N PHE A 172 4.72 1.03 -10.49
CA PHE A 172 4.72 -0.05 -11.47
C PHE A 172 5.87 0.11 -12.46
#